data_AF-A0AAE3JIA8-F1
#
_entry.id   AF-A0AAE3JIA8-F1
#
_cell.length_a   1.000
_cell.length_b   1.000
_cell.length_c   1.000
_cell.angle_alpha   90.00
_cell.angle_beta   90.00
_cell.angle_gamma   90.00
#
_symmetry.space_group_name_H-M   'P 1'
#
loop_
_entity.id
_entity.type
_entity.pdbx_description
1 polymer ?
#
loop_
_entity_poly.entity_id
_entity_poly.type
_entity_poly.pdbx_seq_one_letter_code
_entity_poly.pdbx_strand_id
1 'polypeptide(L)' 'MYRVINNLELFEIESIKIKDVKEALKMIKENNKKLSKSNLNDFILLSIVKRLNCPFITYDEDLKKIAKKYNIKILEL' A
#
# COMPACT_ATOMS: atom_id res chain seq x y z
N MET A 1 -12.57 -6.96 -18.48
CA MET A 1 -12.19 -7.39 -17.11
C MET A 1 -11.34 -8.67 -17.10
N TYR A 2 -11.66 -9.68 -17.91
CA TYR A 2 -10.92 -10.97 -17.95
C TYR A 2 -9.41 -10.89 -18.26
N ARG A 3 -8.97 -10.00 -19.17
CA ARG A 3 -7.54 -9.91 -19.56
C ARG A 3 -6.58 -9.49 -18.43
N VAL A 4 -7.05 -8.68 -17.48
CA VAL A 4 -6.21 -8.17 -16.38
C VAL A 4 -6.00 -9.22 -15.30
N ILE A 5 -7.03 -10.05 -15.05
CA ILE A 5 -7.00 -11.08 -14.00
C ILE A 5 -6.07 -12.23 -14.39
N ASN A 6 -6.06 -12.66 -15.67
CA ASN A 6 -5.21 -13.75 -16.14
C ASN A 6 -3.70 -13.46 -15.98
N ASN A 7 -3.29 -12.18 -16.02
CA ASN A 7 -1.89 -11.82 -15.82
C ASN A 7 -1.48 -11.84 -14.33
N LEU A 8 -2.43 -11.74 -13.40
CA LEU A 8 -2.15 -11.75 -11.96
C LEU A 8 -1.87 -13.16 -11.43
N GLU A 9 -2.31 -14.21 -12.13
CA GLU A 9 -2.02 -15.62 -11.78
C GLU A 9 -0.52 -15.92 -11.76
N LEU A 10 0.29 -15.12 -12.45
CA LEU A 10 1.75 -15.23 -12.51
C LEU A 10 2.46 -14.54 -11.34
N PHE A 11 1.74 -13.80 -10.49
CA PHE A 11 2.31 -13.03 -9.39
C PHE A 11 2.01 -13.70 -8.04
N GLU A 12 2.98 -13.62 -7.14
CA GLU A 12 2.75 -13.97 -5.73
C GLU A 12 1.74 -12.99 -5.11
N ILE A 13 0.69 -13.54 -4.49
CA ILE A 13 -0.33 -12.75 -3.80
C ILE A 13 0.00 -12.70 -2.32
N GLU A 14 0.36 -11.52 -1.85
CA GLU A 14 0.66 -11.28 -0.44
C GLU A 14 -0.60 -11.17 0.41
N SER A 15 -0.60 -11.90 1.53
CA SER A 15 -1.72 -11.90 2.47
C SER A 15 -1.64 -10.72 3.45
N ILE A 16 -2.80 -10.11 3.71
CA ILE A 16 -2.95 -9.05 4.70
C ILE A 16 -2.89 -9.68 6.10
N LYS A 17 -1.98 -9.19 6.96
CA LYS A 17 -1.88 -9.61 8.36
C LYS A 17 -2.57 -8.59 9.25
N ILE A 18 -3.06 -9.01 10.43
CA ILE A 18 -3.70 -8.08 11.38
C ILE A 18 -2.80 -6.91 11.79
N LYS A 19 -1.48 -7.11 11.82
CA LYS A 19 -0.50 -6.04 12.08
C LYS A 19 -0.47 -4.98 10.97
N ASP A 20 -0.77 -5.35 9.73
CA ASP A 20 -0.82 -4.43 8.60
C ASP A 20 -2.05 -3.51 8.72
N VAL A 21 -3.17 -4.06 9.17
CA VAL A 21 -4.39 -3.27 9.45
C VAL A 21 -4.18 -2.30 10.61
N LYS A 22 -3.54 -2.75 11.70
CA LYS A 22 -3.23 -1.90 12.86
C LYS A 22 -2.30 -0.75 12.48
N GLU A 23 -1.25 -1.05 11.72
CA GLU A 23 -0.31 -0.03 11.23
C GLU A 23 -1.02 0.95 10.27
N ALA A 24 -1.88 0.48 9.38
CA ALA A 24 -2.64 1.33 8.47
C ALA A 24 -3.52 2.34 9.22
N LEU A 25 -4.24 1.89 10.25
CA LEU A 25 -5.06 2.77 11.10
C LEU A 25 -4.21 3.82 11.83
N LYS A 26 -3.02 3.43 12.31
CA LYS A 26 -2.05 4.36 12.90
C LYS A 26 -1.60 5.40 11.88
N MET A 27 -1.21 4.98 10.67
CA MET A 27 -0.78 5.88 9.60
C MET A 27 -1.89 6.85 9.17
N ILE A 28 -3.15 6.41 9.10
CA ILE A 28 -4.31 7.28 8.81
C ILE A 28 -4.41 8.40 9.84
N LYS A 29 -4.30 8.05 11.13
CA LYS A 29 -4.34 9.01 12.23
C LYS A 29 -3.17 10.00 12.16
N GLU A 30 -1.95 9.52 11.92
CA GLU A 30 -0.73 10.35 11.81
C GLU A 30 -0.73 11.30 10.62
N ASN A 31 -1.43 10.97 9.54
CA ASN A 31 -1.56 11.83 8.36
C ASN A 31 -2.84 12.68 8.37
N ASN A 32 -3.58 12.69 9.49
CA ASN A 32 -4.85 13.40 9.64
C ASN A 32 -5.83 13.12 8.48
N LYS A 33 -5.84 11.87 7.99
CA LYS A 33 -6.72 11.43 6.90
C LYS A 33 -8.02 10.92 7.48
N LYS A 34 -9.13 11.14 6.76
CA LYS A 34 -10.43 10.57 7.12
C LYS A 34 -10.39 9.05 6.94
N LEU A 35 -10.91 8.30 7.91
CA LEU A 35 -11.14 6.87 7.74
C LEU A 35 -12.21 6.66 6.67
N SER A 36 -11.78 6.26 5.48
CA SER A 36 -12.61 5.93 4.33
C SER A 36 -12.12 4.62 3.74
N LYS A 37 -12.96 3.93 2.97
CA LYS A 37 -12.57 2.67 2.31
C LYS A 37 -11.34 2.85 1.41
N SER A 38 -11.27 3.94 0.64
CA SER A 38 -10.13 4.24 -0.24
C SER A 38 -8.85 4.39 0.57
N ASN A 39 -8.87 5.29 1.57
CA ASN A 39 -7.68 5.53 2.40
C ASN A 39 -7.26 4.26 3.14
N LEU A 40 -8.21 3.48 3.67
CA LEU A 40 -7.87 2.25 4.38
C LEU A 40 -7.11 1.26 3.50
N ASN A 41 -7.55 1.06 2.25
CA ASN A 41 -6.87 0.16 1.33
C ASN A 41 -5.44 0.65 1.00
N ASP A 42 -5.29 1.95 0.71
CA ASP A 42 -3.99 2.55 0.39
C ASP A 42 -3.00 2.41 1.55
N PHE A 43 -3.44 2.70 2.77
CA PHE A 43 -2.60 2.57 3.97
C PHE A 43 -2.33 1.11 4.36
N ILE A 44 -3.23 0.17 4.05
CA ILE A 44 -2.95 -1.27 4.18
C ILE A 44 -1.86 -1.68 3.19
N LEU A 45 -1.93 -1.25 1.93
CA LEU A 45 -0.88 -1.53 0.93
C LEU A 45 0.47 -0.99 1.40
N LEU A 46 0.54 0.26 1.85
CA LEU A 46 1.77 0.83 2.41
C LEU A 46 2.29 0.05 3.62
N SER A 47 1.40 -0.41 4.50
CA SER A 47 1.77 -1.19 5.67
C SER A 47 2.36 -2.55 5.30
N ILE A 48 1.80 -3.22 4.28
CA ILE A 48 2.32 -4.48 3.74
C ILE A 48 3.71 -4.26 3.14
N VAL A 49 3.86 -3.24 2.28
CA VAL A 49 5.13 -2.92 1.63
C VAL A 49 6.21 -2.57 2.67
N LYS A 50 5.88 -1.76 3.66
CA LYS A 50 6.77 -1.42 4.78
C LYS A 50 7.20 -2.67 5.55
N ARG A 51 6.27 -3.58 5.83
CA ARG A 51 6.57 -4.86 6.50
C ARG A 51 7.50 -5.74 5.68
N LEU A 52 7.27 -5.82 4.36
CA LEU A 52 8.06 -6.64 3.44
C LEU A 52 9.40 -6.00 3.08
N ASN A 53 9.59 -4.71 3.39
CA ASN A 53 10.76 -3.92 3.03
C ASN A 53 11.06 -4.00 1.52
N CYS A 54 10.01 -4.01 0.70
CA CYS A 54 10.11 -4.09 -0.75
C CYS A 54 9.90 -2.72 -1.41
N PRO A 55 10.38 -2.53 -2.65
CA PRO A 55 10.07 -1.32 -3.39
C PRO A 55 8.59 -1.26 -3.79
N PHE A 56 8.01 -0.06 -3.76
CA PHE A 56 6.63 0.20 -4.13
C PHE A 56 6.52 0.80 -5.53
N ILE A 57 5.62 0.25 -6.34
CA ILE A 57 5.29 0.75 -7.68
C ILE A 57 3.83 1.22 -7.64
N THR A 58 3.61 2.47 -7.99
CA THR A 58 2.26 3.04 -8.16
C THR A 58 2.31 4.24 -9.09
N TYR A 59 1.20 4.53 -9.77
CA TYR A 59 1.01 5.78 -10.52
C TYR A 59 0.37 6.89 -9.67
N ASP A 60 -0.02 6.60 -8.43
CA ASP A 60 -0.61 7.58 -7.52
C ASP A 60 0.47 8.47 -6.87
N GLU A 61 0.54 9.73 -7.29
CA GLU A 61 1.53 10.70 -6.81
C GLU A 61 1.35 11.08 -5.33
N ASP A 62 0.12 11.09 -4.83
CA ASP A 62 -0.10 11.41 -3.42
C ASP A 62 0.29 10.23 -2.54
N LEU A 63 0.08 9.00 -3.02
CA LEU A 63 0.53 7.80 -2.33
C LEU A 63 2.06 7.68 -2.34
N LYS A 64 2.74 8.07 -3.42
CA LYS A 64 4.22 8.16 -3.47
C LYS A 64 4.77 9.09 -2.39
N LYS A 65 4.16 10.27 -2.19
CA LYS A 65 4.59 11.23 -1.15
C LYS A 65 4.45 10.63 0.25
N ILE A 66 3.33 9.97 0.51
CA ILE A 66 3.08 9.31 1.81
C ILE A 66 4.05 8.16 2.02
N ALA A 67 4.27 7.31 1.01
CA ALA A 67 5.23 6.21 1.07
C ALA A 67 6.65 6.68 1.43
N LYS A 68 7.11 7.77 0.80
CA LYS A 68 8.41 8.40 1.10
C LYS A 68 8.51 8.85 2.56
N LYS A 69 7.44 9.40 3.16
CA LYS A 69 7.38 9.76 4.60
C LYS A 69 7.61 8.55 5.52
N TYR A 70 7.29 7.34 5.07
CA TYR A 70 7.45 6.09 5.81
C TYR A 70 8.70 5.29 5.42
N ASN A 71 9.68 5.92 4.75
CA ASN A 71 10.92 5.31 4.27
C ASN A 71 10.70 4.11 3.33
N ILE A 72 9.57 4.08 2.62
CA ILE A 72 9.31 3.07 1.59
C ILE A 72 10.00 3.52 0.30
N LYS A 73 10.83 2.65 -0.27
CA LYS A 73 11.49 2.90 -1.56
C LYS A 73 10.46 2.91 -2.68
N ILE A 74 10.39 3.97 -3.46
CA ILE A 74 9.57 4.03 -4.68
C ILE A 74 10.41 3.57 -5.87
N LEU A 75 9.82 2.74 -6.74
CA LEU A 75 10.34 2.48 -8.09
C LEU A 75 9.56 3.35 -9.07
N GLU A 76 10.27 4.25 -9.76
CA GLU A 76 9.73 5.07 -10.83
C GLU A 76 9.87 4.29 -12.15
N LEU A 77 8.77 4.25 -12.92
CA LEU A 77 8.68 3.59 -14.23
C LEU A 77 8.56 4.64 -15.32
#